data_AF-A0A3D2IK20-F1
#
_entry.id   AF-A0A3D2IK20-F1
#
_cell.length_a   1.000
_cell.length_b   1.000
_cell.length_c   1.000
_cell.angle_alpha   90.00
_cell.angle_beta   90.00
_cell.angle_gamma   90.00
#
_symmetry.space_group_name_H-M   'P 1'
#
loop_
_entity.id
_entity.type
_entity.pdbx_description
1 polymer ?
#
loop_
_entity_poly.entity_id
_entity_poly.type
_entity_poly.pdbx_seq_one_letter_code
_entity_poly.pdbx_strand_id
1 'polypeptide(L)'
;MLFYFIANIFAWFSINLQFMYDWWKGKEVLSAALFSFPVIYLYILATKEIVRETGLLWSSKLIGFGVSNTVFAFFTWTLMNEGMLNPKTLSCFLLSILIIFIQIYWK
;
A
#
# COMPACT_ATOMS: atom_id res chain seq x y z
N MET A 1 -6.65 10.18 -0.84
CA MET A 1 -6.16 8.95 -1.55
C MET A 1 -4.66 8.97 -1.87
N LEU A 2 -4.13 10.10 -2.38
CA LEU A 2 -2.71 10.27 -2.71
C LEU A 2 -1.77 9.92 -1.55
N PHE A 3 -2.11 10.32 -0.32
CA PHE A 3 -1.31 9.99 0.85
C PHE A 3 -1.19 8.48 1.10
N TYR A 4 -2.24 7.69 0.88
CA TYR A 4 -2.14 6.24 0.95
C TYR A 4 -1.24 5.67 -0.14
N PHE A 5 -1.31 6.22 -1.35
CA PHE A 5 -0.46 5.76 -2.44
C PHE A 5 1.03 5.96 -2.09
N ILE A 6 1.41 7.17 -1.69
CA ILE A 6 2.79 7.49 -1.29
C ILE A 6 3.21 6.69 -0.06
N ALA A 7 2.34 6.55 0.95
CA ALA A 7 2.64 5.76 2.14
C ALA A 7 2.94 4.31 1.80
N ASN A 8 2.17 3.71 0.88
CA ASN A 8 2.39 2.33 0.48
C ASN A 8 3.64 2.14 -0.38
N ILE A 9 4.11 3.17 -1.11
CA ILE A 9 5.42 3.14 -1.76
C ILE A 9 6.52 2.99 -0.68
N PHE A 10 6.51 3.87 0.32
CA PHE A 10 7.47 3.78 1.43
C PHE A 10 7.36 2.46 2.19
N ALA A 11 6.13 1.99 2.45
CA ALA A 11 5.89 0.74 3.14
C ALA A 11 6.46 -0.45 2.34
N TRP A 12 6.26 -0.48 1.02
CA TRP A 12 6.79 -1.54 0.17
C TRP A 12 8.31 -1.58 0.22
N PHE A 13 8.99 -0.44 0.09
CA PHE A 13 10.45 -0.40 0.22
C PHE A 13 10.91 -0.82 1.61
N SER A 14 10.25 -0.35 2.67
CA SER A 14 10.65 -0.61 4.05
C SER A 14 10.79 -2.10 4.38
N ILE A 15 9.96 -2.96 3.77
CA ILE A 15 9.97 -4.40 4.04
C ILE A 15 10.72 -5.21 2.96
N ASN A 16 10.82 -4.70 1.72
CA ASN A 16 11.38 -5.46 0.60
C ASN A 16 12.83 -5.11 0.25
N LEU A 17 13.40 -4.03 0.81
CA LEU A 17 14.78 -3.63 0.53
C LEU A 17 15.81 -4.74 0.80
N GLN A 18 15.57 -5.60 1.80
CA GLN A 18 16.40 -6.76 2.12
C GLN A 18 16.53 -7.78 0.97
N PHE A 19 15.52 -7.85 0.09
CA PHE A 19 15.50 -8.74 -1.06
C PHE A 19 16.07 -8.08 -2.32
N MET A 20 16.12 -6.74 -2.36
CA MET A 20 16.65 -5.98 -3.49
C MET A 20 18.16 -5.74 -3.42
N TYR A 21 18.68 -5.47 -2.23
CA TYR A 21 20.03 -4.95 -2.06
C TYR A 21 20.75 -5.65 -0.91
N ASP A 22 21.93 -6.18 -1.18
CA ASP A 22 22.75 -6.87 -0.18
C ASP A 22 23.08 -5.99 1.03
N TRP A 23 23.20 -4.67 0.85
CA TRP A 23 23.45 -3.75 1.95
C TRP A 23 22.35 -3.77 3.01
N TRP A 24 21.09 -4.02 2.63
CA TRP A 24 19.96 -3.99 3.55
C TRP A 24 19.75 -5.32 4.31
N LYS A 25 20.44 -6.41 3.91
CA LYS A 25 20.38 -7.70 4.61
C LYS A 25 20.90 -7.56 6.05
N GLY A 26 20.12 -8.00 7.04
CA GLY A 26 20.45 -7.88 8.46
C GLY A 26 20.29 -6.47 9.03
N LYS A 27 19.70 -5.53 8.27
CA LYS A 27 19.42 -4.15 8.69
C LYS A 27 17.92 -3.84 8.75
N GLU A 28 17.10 -4.85 9.05
CA GLU A 28 15.64 -4.76 9.06
C GLU A 28 15.15 -3.71 10.08
N VAL A 29 15.80 -3.64 11.25
CA VAL A 29 15.52 -2.64 12.28
C VAL A 29 15.80 -1.22 11.79
N LEU A 30 16.90 -1.02 11.06
CA LEU A 30 17.24 0.28 10.49
C LEU A 30 16.22 0.70 9.42
N SER A 31 15.81 -0.24 8.56
CA SER A 31 14.76 0.00 7.57
C SER A 31 13.45 0.40 8.26
N ALA A 32 13.02 -0.37 9.27
CA ALA A 32 11.84 -0.06 10.05
C ALA A 32 11.95 1.35 10.69
N ALA A 33 13.07 1.70 11.32
CA ALA A 33 13.25 3.00 11.94
C ALA A 33 13.17 4.16 10.94
N LEU A 34 13.78 4.00 9.76
CA LEU A 34 13.84 5.04 8.74
C LEU A 34 12.48 5.28 8.07
N PHE A 35 11.75 4.20 7.77
CA PHE A 35 10.52 4.29 6.97
C PHE A 35 9.23 4.30 7.80
N SER A 36 9.23 3.85 9.06
CA SER A 36 8.00 3.80 9.86
C SER A 36 7.37 5.17 10.07
N PHE A 37 8.18 6.20 10.32
CA PHE A 37 7.67 7.56 10.53
C PHE A 37 6.96 8.12 9.29
N PRO A 38 7.57 8.18 8.09
CA PRO A 38 6.88 8.70 6.91
C PRO A 38 5.65 7.85 6.54
N VAL A 39 5.72 6.52 6.67
CA VAL A 39 4.58 5.64 6.44
C VAL A 39 3.43 6.00 7.36
N ILE A 40 3.64 5.97 8.68
CA ILE A 40 2.57 6.20 9.66
C ILE A 40 2.01 7.61 9.54
N TYR A 41 2.87 8.62 9.36
CA TYR A 41 2.43 10.01 9.21
C TYR A 41 1.50 10.19 8.00
N LEU A 42 1.86 9.61 6.85
CA LEU A 42 1.02 9.67 5.65
C LEU A 42 -0.28 8.86 5.81
N TYR A 43 -0.26 7.72 6.51
CA TYR A 43 -1.47 6.96 6.85
C TYR A 43 -2.42 7.80 7.71
N ILE A 44 -1.92 8.55 8.69
CA ILE A 44 -2.72 9.46 9.52
C ILE A 44 -3.38 10.54 8.66
N LEU A 45 -2.62 11.16 7.75
CA LEU A 45 -3.16 12.18 6.84
C LEU A 45 -4.22 11.60 5.89
N ALA A 46 -3.96 10.43 5.32
CA ALA A 46 -4.88 9.74 4.43
C ALA A 46 -6.21 9.40 5.13
N THR A 47 -6.13 8.83 6.34
CA THR A 47 -7.32 8.48 7.13
C THR A 47 -8.12 9.72 7.50
N LYS A 48 -7.45 10.79 7.94
CA LYS A 48 -8.10 12.06 8.26
C LYS A 48 -8.86 12.64 7.07
N GLU A 49 -8.26 12.61 5.88
CA GLU A 49 -8.87 13.11 4.64
C GLU A 49 -10.11 12.31 4.27
N ILE A 50 -10.00 10.98 4.22
CA ILE A 50 -11.13 10.13 3.78
C ILE A 50 -12.27 10.19 4.78
N VAL A 51 -11.99 10.12 6.09
CA VAL A 51 -13.05 10.22 7.11
C VAL A 51 -13.74 11.57 7.07
N ARG A 52 -13.04 12.65 6.73
CA ARG A 52 -13.65 13.97 6.55
C ARG A 52 -14.65 13.98 5.39
N GLU A 53 -14.37 13.25 4.31
CA GLU A 53 -15.23 13.21 3.12
C GLU A 53 -16.39 12.22 3.25
N THR A 54 -16.13 11.04 3.81
CA THR A 54 -17.13 9.95 3.89
C THR A 54 -17.88 9.89 5.21
N GLY A 55 -17.37 10.54 6.26
CA GLY A 55 -17.87 10.44 7.62
C GLY A 55 -17.61 9.08 8.30
N LEU A 56 -16.94 8.14 7.62
CA LEU A 56 -16.82 6.74 8.04
C LEU A 56 -15.37 6.27 8.06
N LEU A 57 -14.93 5.74 9.20
CA LEU A 57 -13.64 5.07 9.36
C LEU A 57 -13.51 3.81 8.49
N TRP A 58 -14.63 3.12 8.24
CA TRP A 58 -14.65 1.93 7.37
C TRP A 58 -14.20 2.29 5.96
N SER A 59 -14.69 3.38 5.38
CA SER A 59 -14.29 3.80 4.04
C SER A 59 -12.78 4.03 3.93
N SER A 60 -12.18 4.68 4.93
CA SER A 60 -10.73 4.84 5.01
C SER A 60 -10.00 3.50 5.00
N LYS A 61 -10.46 2.52 5.79
CA LYS A 61 -9.82 1.21 5.88
C LYS A 61 -9.87 0.45 4.55
N LEU A 62 -11.03 0.42 3.88
CA LEU A 62 -11.21 -0.30 2.62
C LEU A 62 -10.45 0.34 1.46
N ILE A 63 -10.49 1.67 1.38
CA ILE A 63 -9.71 2.41 0.41
C ILE A 63 -8.22 2.19 0.65
N GLY A 64 -7.77 2.25 1.91
CA GLY A 64 -6.39 1.98 2.28
C GLY A 64 -5.94 0.58 1.85
N PHE A 65 -6.76 -0.45 2.10
CA PHE A 65 -6.51 -1.82 1.66
C PHE A 65 -6.42 -1.92 0.13
N GLY A 66 -7.36 -1.32 -0.59
CA GLY A 66 -7.39 -1.34 -2.04
C GLY A 66 -6.13 -0.70 -2.64
N VAL A 67 -5.76 0.48 -2.15
CA VAL A 67 -4.58 1.23 -2.62
C VAL A 67 -3.30 0.47 -2.28
N SER A 68 -3.20 -0.06 -1.06
CA SER A 68 -2.05 -0.85 -0.61
C SER A 68 -1.79 -2.05 -1.51
N ASN A 69 -2.82 -2.87 -1.75
CA ASN A 69 -2.70 -4.05 -2.61
C ASN A 69 -2.35 -3.68 -4.06
N THR A 70 -2.89 -2.57 -4.57
CA THR A 70 -2.58 -2.07 -5.92
C THR A 70 -1.10 -1.68 -6.04
N VAL A 71 -0.59 -0.89 -5.09
CA VAL A 71 0.80 -0.44 -5.07
C VAL A 71 1.74 -1.63 -4.91
N PHE A 72 1.48 -2.51 -3.95
CA PHE A 72 2.33 -3.65 -3.67
C PHE A 72 2.42 -4.60 -4.86
N ALA A 73 1.29 -4.92 -5.50
CA ALA A 73 1.27 -5.76 -6.69
C ALA A 73 2.10 -5.16 -7.82
N PHE A 74 1.99 -3.85 -8.07
CA PHE A 74 2.73 -3.16 -9.12
C PHE A 74 4.24 -3.17 -8.87
N PHE A 75 4.70 -2.84 -7.66
CA PHE A 75 6.13 -2.82 -7.34
C PHE A 75 6.74 -4.22 -7.28
N THR A 76 6.03 -5.20 -6.72
CA THR A 76 6.50 -6.59 -6.73
C THR A 76 6.62 -7.13 -8.16
N TRP A 77 5.66 -6.82 -9.03
CA TRP A 77 5.76 -7.21 -10.45
C TRP A 77 6.96 -6.59 -11.16
N THR A 78 7.17 -5.27 -10.97
CA THR A 78 8.19 -4.53 -11.71
C THR A 78 9.60 -4.66 -11.15
N LEU A 79 9.76 -4.68 -9.83
CA LEU A 79 11.08 -4.68 -9.18
C LEU A 79 11.57 -6.06 -8.76
N MET A 80 10.67 -6.99 -8.44
CA MET A 80 11.04 -8.36 -8.06
C MET A 80 10.98 -9.33 -9.24
N ASN A 81 10.53 -8.89 -10.42
CA ASN A 81 10.29 -9.74 -11.59
C ASN A 81 9.40 -10.95 -11.28
N GLU A 82 8.58 -10.87 -10.23
CA GLU A 82 7.59 -11.88 -9.91
C GLU A 82 6.39 -11.71 -10.84
N GLY A 83 5.95 -12.79 -11.48
CA GLY A 83 4.86 -12.73 -12.46
C GLY A 83 3.54 -12.28 -11.82
N MET A 84 3.07 -11.09 -12.18
CA MET A 84 1.73 -10.58 -11.81
C MET A 84 0.58 -11.45 -12.36
N LEU A 85 0.90 -12.32 -13.34
CA LEU A 85 -0.04 -13.18 -14.07
C LEU A 85 -0.37 -14.50 -13.36
N ASN A 86 0.01 -14.68 -12.09
CA ASN A 86 -0.59 -15.75 -11.29
C ASN A 86 -2.09 -15.44 -11.13
N PRO A 87 -3.02 -16.34 -11.53
CA PRO A 87 -4.46 -16.11 -11.41
C PRO A 87 -4.88 -15.64 -10.01
N LYS A 88 -4.23 -16.15 -8.96
CA LYS A 88 -4.50 -15.73 -7.57
C LYS A 88 -4.17 -14.25 -7.33
N THR A 89 -2.99 -13.81 -7.76
CA THR A 89 -2.52 -12.42 -7.60
C THR A 89 -3.39 -11.46 -8.41
N LEU A 90 -3.70 -11.83 -9.66
CA LEU A 90 -4.54 -11.02 -10.53
C LEU A 90 -5.97 -10.87 -9.98
N SER A 91 -6.57 -11.95 -9.47
CA SER A 91 -7.89 -11.88 -8.83
C SER A 91 -7.89 -10.93 -7.62
N CYS A 92 -6.88 -10.99 -6.76
CA CYS A 92 -6.77 -10.11 -5.60
C CYS A 92 -6.58 -8.64 -6.03
N PHE A 93 -5.77 -8.39 -7.05
CA PHE A 93 -5.57 -7.06 -7.61
C PHE A 93 -6.86 -6.47 -8.17
N LEU A 94 -7.58 -7.22 -9.00
CA LEU A 94 -8.88 -6.79 -9.54
C LEU A 94 -9.90 -6.53 -8.44
N LEU A 95 -9.95 -7.40 -7.42
CA LEU A 95 -10.82 -7.20 -6.26
C LEU A 95 -10.47 -5.93 -5.49
N SER A 96 -9.17 -5.62 -5.34
CA SER A 96 -8.72 -4.40 -4.67
C SER A 96 -9.15 -3.13 -5.40
N ILE A 97 -9.14 -3.15 -6.74
CA ILE A 97 -9.68 -2.06 -7.57
C ILE A 97 -11.19 -1.94 -7.37
N LEU A 98 -11.94 -3.05 -7.43
CA LEU A 98 -13.38 -3.06 -7.22
C LEU A 98 -13.77 -2.48 -5.85
N ILE A 99 -13.04 -2.84 -4.79
CA ILE A 99 -13.24 -2.28 -3.44
C ILE A 99 -13.12 -0.75 -3.47
N ILE A 100 -12.08 -0.20 -4.13
CA ILE A 100 -11.90 1.25 -4.27
C ILE A 100 -13.10 1.89 -4.98
N PHE A 101 -13.54 1.30 -6.10
CA PHE A 101 -14.70 1.81 -6.85
C PHE A 101 -15.98 1.81 -6.01
N ILE A 102 -16.25 0.71 -5.29
CA ILE A 102 -17.41 0.62 -4.39
C ILE A 102 -17.35 1.74 -3.34
N GLN A 103 -16.19 1.94 -2.70
CA GLN A 103 -16.09 2.95 -1.63
C GLN A 103 -16.15 4.41 -2.11
N ILE A 104 -15.80 4.70 -3.36
CA ILE A 104 -15.93 6.06 -3.92
C ILE A 104 -17.35 6.31 -4.44
N TYR A 105 -17.89 5.39 -5.23
CA TYR A 105 -19.06 5.65 -6.07
C TYR A 105 -20.38 5.14 -5.47
N TRP A 106 -20.32 4.13 -4.59
CA TRP A 106 -21.50 3.64 -3.90
C TRP A 106 -21.68 4.41 -2.59
N LYS A 107 -22.64 5.35 -2.58
CA LYS A 107 -23.04 6.12 -1.39
C LYS A 107 -24.09 5.38 -0.56
#